data_AF-A0A3D3UGL1-F1
#
_entry.id   AF-A0A3D3UGL1-F1
#
_cell.length_a   1.000
_cell.length_b   1.000
_cell.length_c   1.000
_cell.angle_alpha   90.00
_cell.angle_beta   90.00
_cell.angle_gamma   90.00
#
_symmetry.space_group_name_H-M   'P 1'
#
loop_
_entity.id
_entity.type
_entity.pdbx_description
1 polymer ?
#
loop_
_entity_poly.entity_id
_entity_poly.type
_entity_poly.pdbx_seq_one_letter_code
_entity_poly.pdbx_strand_id
1 'polypeptide(L)'
;MTDDISSAAASGQNKVENIQFVREKFLNEEPAPVSTIGILGWMRINLLSSPLNILLTIVSVYLIWLIVPPVIEWAFIDAIWDGTNRDA
;
A
#
# COMPACT_ATOMS: atom_id res chain seq x y z
N MET A 1 -37.89 58.79 -22.81
CA MET A 1 -37.92 57.61 -23.69
C MET A 1 -36.56 56.98 -23.57
N THR A 2 -36.38 56.12 -22.57
CA THR A 2 -35.11 55.82 -21.90
C THR A 2 -35.06 54.32 -21.62
N ASP A 3 -35.31 53.51 -22.65
CA ASP A 3 -35.67 52.09 -22.48
C ASP A 3 -34.51 51.16 -22.87
N ASP A 4 -33.39 51.73 -23.30
CA ASP A 4 -32.30 51.07 -24.00
C ASP A 4 -31.17 50.57 -23.06
N ILE A 5 -31.18 50.97 -21.79
CA ILE A 5 -30.17 50.58 -20.78
C ILE A 5 -30.54 49.30 -20.00
N SER A 6 -31.77 48.79 -20.14
CA SER A 6 -32.18 47.53 -19.50
C SER A 6 -31.75 46.28 -20.32
N SER A 7 -31.53 46.42 -21.63
CA SER A 7 -31.23 45.30 -22.54
C SER A 7 -29.75 44.88 -22.60
N ALA A 8 -28.80 45.75 -22.22
CA ALA A 8 -27.36 45.47 -22.33
C ALA A 8 -26.72 44.90 -21.05
N ALA A 9 -27.42 44.90 -19.91
CA ALA A 9 -26.92 44.38 -18.64
C ALA A 9 -27.12 42.86 -18.46
N ALA A 10 -27.77 42.18 -19.42
CA ALA A 10 -28.16 40.78 -19.31
C ALA A 10 -27.16 39.77 -19.90
N SER A 11 -26.02 40.20 -20.47
CA SER A 11 -25.00 39.28 -21.04
C SER A 11 -23.80 39.04 -20.13
N GLY A 12 -23.80 39.57 -18.90
CA GLY A 12 -22.70 39.44 -17.93
C GLY A 12 -22.81 38.23 -16.99
N GLN A 13 -23.79 37.35 -17.18
CA GLN A 13 -23.96 36.12 -16.41
C GLN A 13 -22.97 35.07 -16.91
N ASN A 14 -21.67 35.30 -16.67
CA ASN A 14 -20.71 34.22 -16.63
C ASN A 14 -21.16 33.30 -15.50
N LYS A 15 -21.94 32.29 -15.89
CA LYS A 15 -22.39 31.15 -15.11
C LYS A 15 -21.20 30.70 -14.27
N VAL A 16 -21.19 31.14 -13.00
CA VAL A 16 -20.36 30.51 -11.98
C VAL A 16 -20.86 29.07 -11.94
N GLU A 17 -20.18 28.19 -12.67
CA GLU A 17 -20.40 26.75 -12.55
C GLU A 17 -20.02 26.42 -11.12
N ASN A 18 -21.03 26.50 -10.27
CA ASN A 18 -21.00 25.97 -8.93
C ASN A 18 -20.76 24.48 -9.13
N ILE A 19 -19.49 24.09 -9.06
CA ILE A 19 -19.02 22.72 -8.94
C ILE A 19 -19.43 22.21 -7.56
N GLN A 20 -20.75 22.11 -7.37
CA GLN A 20 -21.36 21.46 -6.24
C GLN A 20 -21.06 19.97 -6.39
N PHE A 21 -20.04 19.50 -5.66
CA PHE A 21 -19.73 18.09 -5.51
C PHE A 21 -20.78 17.41 -4.63
N VAL A 22 -22.05 17.49 -5.02
CA VAL A 22 -23.14 16.80 -4.35
C VAL A 22 -23.24 15.42 -4.98
N ARG A 23 -22.89 14.40 -4.20
CA ARG A 23 -23.08 13.00 -4.61
C ARG A 23 -24.58 12.71 -4.64
N GLU A 24 -25.17 12.66 -5.84
CA GLU A 24 -26.60 12.38 -6.04
C GLU A 24 -26.98 10.90 -5.76
N LYS A 25 -26.01 9.98 -5.81
CA LYS A 25 -26.26 8.54 -5.72
C LYS A 25 -25.35 7.89 -4.68
N PHE A 26 -25.95 7.34 -3.63
CA PHE A 26 -25.27 6.40 -2.75
C PHE A 26 -25.02 5.10 -3.53
N LEU A 27 -23.76 4.71 -3.66
CA LEU A 27 -23.40 3.41 -4.26
C LEU A 27 -23.78 2.33 -3.24
N ASN A 28 -24.33 1.22 -3.73
CA ASN A 28 -24.58 0.05 -2.89
C ASN A 28 -23.25 -0.43 -2.30
N GLU A 29 -23.28 -0.94 -1.07
CA GLU A 29 -22.12 -1.53 -0.41
C GLU A 29 -21.57 -2.68 -1.27
N GLU A 30 -20.48 -2.39 -1.97
CA GLU A 30 -19.69 -3.43 -2.61
C GLU A 30 -18.90 -4.12 -1.49
N PRO A 31 -19.04 -5.45 -1.32
CA PRO A 31 -18.24 -6.15 -0.33
C PRO A 31 -16.77 -5.87 -0.62
N ALA A 32 -16.01 -5.48 0.41
CA ALA A 32 -14.59 -5.20 0.26
C ALA A 32 -13.94 -6.36 -0.51
N PRO A 33 -13.18 -6.08 -1.59
CA PRO A 33 -12.64 -7.12 -2.45
C PRO A 33 -11.91 -8.14 -1.56
N VAL A 34 -12.43 -9.37 -1.55
CA VAL A 34 -11.93 -10.46 -0.69
C VAL A 34 -10.45 -10.77 -0.92
N SER A 35 -9.89 -10.32 -2.03
CA SER A 35 -8.46 -10.40 -2.36
C SER A 35 -7.56 -9.46 -1.55
N THR A 36 -8.09 -8.47 -0.84
CA THR A 36 -7.33 -7.50 -0.03
C THR A 36 -7.26 -7.90 1.45
N ILE A 37 -8.04 -8.89 1.88
CA ILE A 37 -8.12 -9.28 3.29
C ILE A 37 -7.17 -10.47 3.54
N GLY A 38 -6.01 -10.21 4.15
CA GLY A 38 -5.08 -11.23 4.64
C GLY A 38 -3.61 -11.00 4.31
N ILE A 39 -2.72 -11.73 5.00
CA ILE A 39 -1.25 -11.63 4.85
C ILE A 39 -0.83 -11.91 3.39
N LEU A 40 -1.46 -12.91 2.74
CA LEU A 40 -1.18 -13.27 1.35
C LEU A 40 -1.64 -12.19 0.35
N GLY A 41 -2.79 -11.56 0.59
CA GLY A 41 -3.29 -10.44 -0.24
C GLY A 41 -2.42 -9.19 -0.10
N TRP A 42 -2.01 -8.87 1.14
CA TRP A 42 -1.08 -7.78 1.43
C TRP A 42 0.29 -7.99 0.78
N MET A 43 0.86 -9.20 0.88
CA MET A 43 2.14 -9.52 0.24
C MET A 43 2.06 -9.35 -1.28
N ARG A 44 1.00 -9.82 -1.92
CA ARG A 44 0.87 -9.69 -3.38
C ARG A 44 0.76 -8.24 -3.84
N ILE A 45 0.07 -7.39 -3.08
CA ILE A 45 -0.13 -5.97 -3.40
C ILE A 45 1.11 -5.12 -3.07
N ASN A 46 1.90 -5.46 -2.05
CA ASN A 46 3.03 -4.63 -1.62
C ASN A 46 4.38 -5.16 -2.11
N LEU A 47 4.59 -6.47 -2.12
CA LEU A 47 5.87 -7.11 -2.48
C LEU A 47 5.92 -7.60 -3.93
N LEU A 48 4.78 -7.82 -4.60
CA LEU A 48 4.72 -8.32 -5.99
C LEU A 48 4.02 -7.34 -6.95
N SER A 49 3.85 -6.08 -6.55
CA SER A 49 3.19 -5.05 -7.36
C SER A 49 3.99 -4.56 -8.56
N SER A 50 5.30 -4.79 -8.58
CA SER A 50 6.22 -4.32 -9.61
C SER A 50 7.29 -5.38 -9.88
N PRO A 51 7.77 -5.54 -11.12
CA PRO A 51 8.87 -6.44 -11.46
C PRO A 51 10.11 -6.25 -10.57
N LEU A 52 10.40 -5.01 -10.14
CA LEU A 52 11.49 -4.73 -9.21
C LEU A 52 11.24 -5.34 -7.83
N ASN A 53 10.02 -5.19 -7.29
CA ASN A 53 9.68 -5.75 -5.98
C ASN A 53 9.70 -7.28 -6.00
N ILE A 54 9.29 -7.89 -7.12
CA ILE A 54 9.39 -9.35 -7.33
C ILE A 54 10.86 -9.77 -7.25
N LEU A 55 11.76 -9.10 -7.97
CA LEU A 55 13.19 -9.39 -7.95
C LEU A 55 13.75 -9.22 -6.52
N LEU A 56 13.43 -8.12 -5.85
CA LEU A 56 13.87 -7.86 -4.48
C LEU A 56 13.38 -8.93 -3.51
N THR A 57 12.17 -9.43 -3.69
CA THR A 57 11.59 -10.51 -2.86
C THR A 57 12.35 -11.81 -3.05
N ILE A 58 12.63 -12.19 -4.31
CA ILE A 58 13.42 -13.39 -4.62
C ILE A 58 14.82 -13.27 -4.02
N VAL A 59 15.48 -12.13 -4.18
CA VAL A 59 16.80 -11.87 -3.60
C VAL A 59 16.76 -11.96 -2.08
N SER A 60 15.73 -11.40 -1.44
CA SER A 60 15.56 -11.46 0.02
C SER A 60 15.42 -12.89 0.52
N VAL A 61 14.59 -13.71 -0.12
CA VAL A 61 14.45 -15.14 0.21
C VAL A 61 15.77 -15.89 0.00
N TYR A 62 16.50 -15.57 -1.07
CA TYR A 62 17.80 -16.16 -1.35
C TYR A 62 18.84 -15.79 -0.27
N LEU A 63 18.88 -14.53 0.17
CA LEU A 63 19.76 -14.11 1.26
C LEU A 63 19.41 -14.81 2.58
N ILE A 64 18.12 -14.95 2.90
CA ILE A 64 17.66 -15.71 4.06
C ILE A 64 18.16 -17.16 3.96
N TRP A 65 18.04 -17.79 2.78
CA TRP A 65 18.51 -19.15 2.55
C TRP A 65 20.02 -19.31 2.77
N LEU A 66 20.82 -18.28 2.48
CA LEU A 66 22.26 -18.32 2.71
C LEU A 66 22.64 -18.07 4.17
N ILE A 67 21.90 -17.22 4.89
CA ILE A 67 22.25 -16.78 6.24
C ILE A 67 21.67 -17.71 7.31
N VAL A 68 20.46 -18.22 7.11
CA VAL A 68 19.75 -19.00 8.13
C VAL A 68 20.47 -20.32 8.47
N PRO A 69 20.91 -21.15 7.51
CA PRO A 69 21.62 -22.39 7.82
C PRO A 69 22.87 -22.19 8.69
N PRO A 70 23.86 -21.34 8.33
CA PRO A 70 25.05 -21.17 9.16
C PRO A 70 24.75 -20.53 10.52
N VAL A 71 23.72 -19.67 10.62
CA VAL A 71 23.27 -19.13 11.92
C VAL A 71 22.68 -20.23 12.79
N ILE A 72 21.91 -21.15 12.22
CA ILE A 72 21.35 -22.29 12.96
C ILE A 72 22.45 -23.25 13.39
N GLU A 73 23.42 -23.55 12.51
CA GLU A 73 24.57 -24.39 12.84
C GLU A 73 25.36 -23.78 14.01
N TRP A 74 25.72 -22.51 13.91
CA TRP A 74 26.41 -21.79 14.97
C TRP A 74 25.60 -21.76 16.28
N ALA A 75 24.31 -21.41 16.21
CA ALA A 75 23.49 -21.21 17.39
C ALA A 75 23.09 -22.52 18.06
N PHE A 76 22.82 -23.59 17.32
CA PHE A 76 22.21 -24.80 17.90
C PHE A 76 23.09 -26.04 17.83
N ILE A 77 24.02 -26.12 16.87
CA ILE A 77 24.88 -27.30 16.71
C ILE A 77 26.22 -27.07 17.40
N ASP A 78 26.88 -25.96 17.11
CA ASP A 78 28.24 -25.67 17.60
C ASP A 78 28.24 -24.87 18.91
N ALA A 79 27.09 -24.32 19.32
CA ALA A 79 27.01 -23.53 20.55
C ALA A 79 27.24 -24.41 21.79
N ILE A 80 28.27 -24.06 22.55
CA ILE A 80 28.51 -24.60 23.89
C ILE A 80 27.65 -23.79 24.86
N TRP A 81 26.49 -24.35 25.20
CA TRP A 81 25.50 -23.70 26.08
C TRP A 81 25.83 -23.81 27.57
N ASP A 82 26.65 -24.80 27.93
CA ASP A 82 27.02 -25.05 29.32
C ASP A 82 28.50 -24.73 29.56
N GLY A 83 28.74 -23.81 30.47
CA GLY A 83 30.07 -23.34 30.87
C GLY A 83 30.61 -24.06 32.11
N THR A 84 30.15 -25.28 32.39
CA THR A 84 30.65 -26.07 33.52
C THR A 84 31.92 -26.82 33.14
N ASN A 85 33.06 -26.15 33.31
CA ASN A 85 34.15 -26.66 34.14
C ASN A 85 35.30 -25.66 34.12
N ARG A 86 35.27 -24.74 35.09
CA ARG A 86 36.45 -23.99 35.54
C ARG A 86 37.05 -24.62 36.81
N ASP A 87 36.85 -25.93 36.96
CA ASP A 87 37.49 -26.78 37.96
C ASP A 87 38.48 -27.69 37.22
N ALA A 88 39.65 -27.14 36.92
CA ALA A 88 40.84 -27.87 36.47
C ALA A 88 42.02 -27.46 37.36
#